data_AF-A0A5E4QTU8-F1
#
_entry.id   AF-A0A5E4QTU8-F1
#
_cell.length_a   1.000
_cell.length_b   1.000
_cell.length_c   1.000
_cell.angle_alpha   90.00
_cell.angle_beta   90.00
_cell.angle_gamma   90.00
#
_symmetry.space_group_name_H-M   'P 1'
#
loop_
_entity.id
_entity.type
_entity.pdbx_description
1 polymer ?
#
loop_
_entity_poly.entity_id
_entity_poly.type
_entity_poly.pdbx_seq_one_letter_code
_entity_poly.pdbx_strand_id
1 'polypeptide(L)'
;MSVVRTCPGLYCGRTALGDGSWSDCGACPRGYRTNASSYCVECTDEASLYDWQYLGFMVLLPLVLHWFFIDMVTIGKTNTKALHQHFCALLEVVTGTVGALLMLAPTGSLSLYVCTPKALSDWYTLLHNPQPDYKETLHCTQEAVYPLYTIILLVYAFSLLLTVVMRTILLAWLKISIVHSRT
;
A
#
# COMPACT_ATOMS: atom_id res chain seq x y z
N MET A 1 15.91 -35.87 -20.03
CA MET A 1 14.81 -35.04 -19.47
C MET A 1 15.30 -34.48 -18.15
N SER A 2 15.67 -33.20 -18.10
CA SER A 2 15.98 -32.52 -16.84
C SER A 2 14.69 -32.45 -16.03
N VAL A 3 14.64 -33.17 -14.90
CA VAL A 3 13.56 -33.03 -13.90
C VAL A 3 13.39 -31.53 -13.64
N VAL A 4 12.21 -30.99 -13.92
CA VAL A 4 11.88 -29.61 -13.57
C VAL A 4 11.88 -29.55 -12.05
N ARG A 5 13.02 -29.18 -11.48
CA ARG A 5 13.16 -28.99 -10.04
C ARG A 5 12.47 -27.68 -9.69
N THR A 6 11.53 -27.76 -8.75
CA THR A 6 10.98 -26.60 -8.05
C THR A 6 12.12 -25.70 -7.56
N CYS A 7 11.90 -24.39 -7.56
CA CYS A 7 12.89 -23.48 -7.02
C CYS A 7 13.06 -23.72 -5.52
N PRO A 8 14.29 -23.59 -4.98
CA PRO A 8 14.49 -23.66 -3.55
C PRO A 8 13.71 -22.52 -2.87
N GLY A 9 13.21 -22.76 -1.66
CA GLY A 9 12.48 -21.75 -0.89
C GLY A 9 11.03 -21.54 -1.30
N LEU A 10 10.31 -20.73 -0.51
CA LEU A 10 8.87 -20.52 -0.64
C LEU A 10 8.50 -19.46 -1.70
N TYR A 11 9.35 -18.45 -1.87
CA TYR A 11 9.05 -17.24 -2.65
C TYR A 11 9.87 -17.10 -3.94
N CYS A 12 10.76 -18.05 -4.21
CA CYS A 12 11.54 -18.07 -5.45
C CYS A 12 10.72 -18.68 -6.58
N GLY A 13 10.77 -18.04 -7.75
CA GLY A 13 10.07 -18.50 -8.93
C GLY A 13 10.85 -18.32 -10.21
N ARG A 14 10.30 -18.88 -11.29
CA ARG A 14 10.77 -18.68 -12.67
C ARG A 14 9.77 -17.85 -13.44
N THR A 15 10.28 -16.95 -14.27
CA THR A 15 9.49 -16.18 -15.23
C THR A 15 9.54 -16.86 -16.60
N ALA A 16 8.44 -16.79 -17.35
CA ALA A 16 8.42 -17.26 -18.73
C ALA A 16 9.17 -16.27 -19.62
N LEU A 17 10.16 -16.75 -20.37
CA LEU A 17 10.78 -15.98 -21.45
C LEU A 17 9.92 -16.16 -22.71
N GLY A 18 9.85 -15.12 -23.55
CA GLY A 18 9.00 -15.09 -24.74
C GLY A 18 9.23 -16.23 -25.75
N ASP A 19 10.37 -16.91 -25.66
CA ASP A 19 10.75 -18.03 -26.52
C ASP A 19 10.23 -19.40 -26.02
N GLY A 20 9.37 -19.41 -24.99
CA GLY A 20 8.89 -20.64 -24.34
C GLY A 20 9.90 -21.29 -23.39
N SER A 21 11.04 -20.63 -23.15
CA SER A 21 12.01 -21.00 -22.13
C SER A 21 11.66 -20.37 -20.78
N TRP A 22 12.24 -20.89 -19.69
CA TRP A 22 12.01 -20.38 -18.33
C TRP A 22 13.30 -19.78 -17.77
N SER A 23 13.17 -18.71 -16.99
CA SER A 23 14.31 -18.05 -16.36
C SER A 23 14.94 -18.96 -15.31
N ASP A 24 16.13 -18.57 -14.86
CA ASP A 24 16.67 -19.07 -13.60
C ASP A 24 15.77 -18.69 -12.42
N CYS A 25 15.90 -19.44 -11.31
CA CYS A 25 15.14 -19.17 -10.10
C CYS A 25 15.55 -17.82 -9.49
N GLY A 26 14.57 -16.98 -9.19
CA GLY A 26 14.80 -15.68 -8.56
C GLY A 26 13.52 -15.07 -8.00
N ALA A 27 13.56 -13.78 -7.71
CA ALA A 27 12.38 -13.02 -7.29
C ALA A 27 11.40 -12.84 -8.47
N CYS A 28 10.11 -13.04 -8.20
CA CYS A 28 9.08 -12.73 -9.18
C CYS A 28 8.95 -11.21 -9.39
N PRO A 29 8.55 -10.78 -10.61
CA PRO A 29 8.29 -9.37 -10.88
C PRO A 29 7.12 -8.86 -10.04
N ARG A 30 7.03 -7.53 -9.89
CA ARG A 30 5.95 -6.89 -9.14
C ARG A 30 4.59 -7.24 -9.75
N GLY A 31 3.61 -7.59 -8.91
CA GLY A 31 2.30 -8.06 -9.37
C GLY A 31 2.23 -9.55 -9.67
N TYR A 32 3.32 -10.30 -9.42
CA TYR A 32 3.37 -11.74 -9.63
C TYR A 32 3.70 -12.47 -8.32
N ARG A 33 3.16 -13.68 -8.18
CA ARG A 33 3.40 -14.58 -7.07
C ARG A 33 3.82 -15.96 -7.57
N THR A 34 4.58 -16.70 -6.76
CA THR A 34 4.94 -18.08 -7.04
C THR A 34 3.77 -19.04 -6.84
N ASN A 35 3.57 -19.97 -7.77
CA ASN A 35 2.64 -21.08 -7.61
C ASN A 35 3.33 -22.32 -6.97
N ALA A 36 2.58 -23.40 -6.76
CA ALA A 36 3.10 -24.64 -6.16
C ALA A 36 4.22 -25.32 -6.96
N SER A 37 4.37 -25.00 -8.25
CA SER A 37 5.43 -25.47 -9.13
C SER A 37 6.58 -24.46 -9.28
N SER A 38 6.61 -23.40 -8.46
CA SER A 38 7.61 -22.32 -8.51
C SER A 38 7.62 -21.51 -9.80
N TYR A 39 6.47 -21.35 -10.46
CA TYR A 39 6.31 -20.40 -11.57
C TYR A 39 5.70 -19.09 -11.08
N CYS A 40 6.21 -17.96 -11.59
CA CYS A 40 5.64 -16.65 -11.34
C CYS A 40 4.35 -16.49 -12.14
N VAL A 41 3.22 -16.39 -11.45
CA VAL A 41 1.89 -16.16 -12.00
C VAL A 41 1.41 -14.77 -11.60
N GLU A 42 0.71 -14.09 -12.50
CA GLU A 42 0.15 -12.77 -12.23
C GLU A 42 -0.96 -12.84 -11.19
N CYS A 43 -1.04 -11.83 -10.32
CA CYS A 43 -2.07 -11.75 -9.31
C CYS A 43 -3.33 -11.10 -9.88
N THR A 44 -4.35 -11.93 -10.05
CA THR A 44 -5.66 -11.54 -10.60
C THR A 44 -6.79 -11.81 -9.61
N ASP A 45 -6.48 -12.14 -8.36
CA ASP A 45 -7.51 -12.40 -7.34
C ASP A 45 -8.18 -11.08 -6.94
N GLU A 46 -9.49 -11.08 -6.76
CA GLU A 46 -10.21 -9.92 -6.23
C GLU A 46 -9.93 -9.76 -4.73
N ALA A 47 -9.80 -8.51 -4.27
CA ALA A 47 -9.62 -8.20 -2.85
C ALA A 47 -10.78 -8.76 -2.01
N SER A 48 -10.43 -9.64 -1.08
CA SER A 48 -11.38 -10.24 -0.16
C SER A 48 -11.84 -9.24 0.91
N LEU A 49 -12.88 -9.59 1.66
CA LEU A 49 -13.34 -8.76 2.79
C LEU A 49 -12.20 -8.50 3.81
N TYR A 50 -11.34 -9.50 4.03
CA TYR A 50 -10.20 -9.38 4.95
C TYR A 50 -9.20 -8.31 4.47
N ASP A 51 -8.92 -8.29 3.17
CA ASP A 51 -8.00 -7.31 2.57
C ASP A 51 -8.56 -5.90 2.71
N TRP A 52 -9.87 -5.71 2.49
CA TRP A 52 -10.54 -4.43 2.71
C TRP A 52 -10.58 -3.99 4.18
N GLN A 53 -10.77 -4.92 5.12
CA GLN A 53 -10.71 -4.61 6.55
C GLN A 53 -9.30 -4.18 6.97
N TYR A 54 -8.27 -4.86 6.45
CA TYR A 54 -6.88 -4.49 6.65
C TYR A 54 -6.59 -3.07 6.12
N LEU A 55 -7.01 -2.78 4.89
CA LEU A 55 -6.87 -1.44 4.31
C LEU A 55 -7.64 -0.39 5.10
N GLY A 56 -8.86 -0.69 5.50
CA GLY A 56 -9.68 0.19 6.34
C GLY A 56 -8.99 0.52 7.65
N PHE A 57 -8.42 -0.47 8.34
CA PHE A 57 -7.65 -0.24 9.56
C PHE A 57 -6.44 0.68 9.32
N MET A 58 -5.69 0.43 8.24
CA MET A 58 -4.50 1.22 7.88
C MET A 58 -4.83 2.66 7.49
N VAL A 59 -6.00 2.91 6.90
CA VAL A 59 -6.51 4.26 6.57
C VAL A 59 -7.07 4.97 7.82
N LEU A 60 -7.75 4.23 8.71
CA LEU A 60 -8.34 4.80 9.92
C LEU A 60 -7.29 5.25 10.94
N LEU A 61 -6.17 4.53 11.05
CA LEU A 61 -5.11 4.85 11.99
C LEU A 61 -4.58 6.30 11.85
N PRO A 62 -4.13 6.77 10.66
CA PRO A 62 -3.69 8.15 10.50
C PRO A 62 -4.83 9.16 10.67
N LEU A 63 -6.07 8.83 10.30
CA LEU A 63 -7.22 9.71 10.49
C LEU A 63 -7.50 9.96 11.98
N VAL A 64 -7.56 8.89 12.78
CA VAL A 64 -7.75 8.99 14.24
C VAL A 64 -6.59 9.75 14.87
N LEU A 65 -5.36 9.50 14.42
CA LEU A 65 -4.19 10.22 14.90
C LEU A 65 -4.26 11.71 14.56
N HIS A 66 -4.70 12.08 13.35
CA HIS A 66 -4.93 13.47 12.98
C HIS A 66 -5.97 14.13 13.88
N TRP A 67 -7.13 13.51 14.08
CA TRP A 67 -8.17 14.04 14.94
C TRP A 67 -7.71 14.19 16.38
N PHE A 68 -7.01 13.19 16.91
CA PHE A 68 -6.42 13.25 18.24
C PHE A 68 -5.49 14.46 18.42
N PHE A 69 -4.57 14.69 17.47
CA PHE A 69 -3.68 15.85 17.53
C PHE A 69 -4.40 17.18 17.35
N ILE A 70 -5.43 17.23 16.50
CA ILE A 70 -6.27 18.42 16.33
C ILE A 70 -6.96 18.76 17.64
N ASP A 71 -7.57 17.77 18.30
CA ASP A 71 -8.25 17.96 19.58
C ASP A 71 -7.27 18.44 20.63
N MET A 72 -6.13 17.76 20.82
CA MET A 72 -5.11 18.18 21.79
C MET A 72 -4.66 19.64 21.63
N VAL A 73 -4.50 20.12 20.40
CA VAL A 73 -4.06 21.51 20.11
C VAL A 73 -5.20 22.53 20.19
N THR A 74 -6.45 22.08 20.08
CA THR A 74 -7.65 22.92 20.09
C THR A 74 -8.43 22.90 21.40
N ILE A 75 -8.00 22.12 22.40
CA ILE A 75 -8.51 22.20 23.78
C ILE A 75 -8.59 23.66 24.24
N GLY A 76 -9.78 24.10 24.65
CA GLY A 76 -10.04 25.46 25.14
C GLY A 76 -10.22 26.54 24.05
N LYS A 77 -10.21 26.19 22.76
CA LYS A 77 -10.44 27.12 21.63
C LYS A 77 -11.84 26.95 21.02
N THR A 78 -12.22 27.89 20.15
CA THR A 78 -13.51 27.90 19.46
C THR A 78 -13.74 26.63 18.64
N ASN A 79 -14.84 25.93 18.91
CA ASN A 79 -15.21 24.64 18.30
C ASN A 79 -15.26 24.69 16.75
N THR A 80 -15.71 25.81 16.17
CA THR A 80 -15.84 25.95 14.71
C THR A 80 -14.53 25.73 13.95
N LYS A 81 -13.38 26.20 14.47
CA LYS A 81 -12.09 26.02 13.79
C LYS A 81 -11.59 24.58 13.86
N ALA A 82 -11.84 23.90 14.98
CA ALA A 82 -11.53 22.48 15.14
C ALA A 82 -12.34 21.63 14.16
N LEU A 83 -13.64 21.95 13.99
CA LEU A 83 -14.51 21.26 13.04
C LEU A 83 -14.01 21.38 11.58
N HIS A 84 -13.57 22.56 11.15
CA HIS A 84 -12.98 22.73 9.82
C HIS A 84 -11.71 21.89 9.64
N GLN A 85 -10.87 21.80 10.67
CA GLN A 85 -9.63 21.04 10.62
C GLN A 85 -9.89 19.52 10.60
N HIS A 86 -10.87 19.04 11.36
CA HIS A 86 -11.31 17.64 11.33
C HIS A 86 -11.86 17.23 9.97
N PHE A 87 -12.68 18.10 9.37
CA PHE A 87 -13.21 17.87 8.03
C PHE A 87 -12.10 17.90 6.96
N CYS A 88 -11.14 18.83 7.08
CA CYS A 88 -9.98 18.88 6.20
C CYS A 88 -9.15 17.59 6.28
N ALA A 89 -8.88 17.09 7.49
CA ALA A 89 -8.16 15.83 7.69
C ALA A 89 -8.92 14.62 7.10
N LEU A 90 -10.26 14.60 7.21
CA LEU A 90 -11.08 13.56 6.58
C LEU A 90 -10.94 13.60 5.06
N LEU A 91 -11.04 14.78 4.44
CA LEU A 91 -10.88 14.92 3.00
C LEU A 91 -9.47 14.54 2.52
N GLU A 92 -8.42 14.94 3.24
CA GLU A 92 -7.02 14.59 2.94
C GLU A 92 -6.85 13.07 2.85
N VAL A 93 -7.35 12.33 3.85
CA VAL A 93 -7.21 10.87 3.92
C VAL A 93 -8.09 10.17 2.88
N VAL A 94 -9.34 10.61 2.70
CA VAL A 94 -10.26 10.01 1.71
C VAL A 94 -9.74 10.22 0.29
N THR A 95 -9.34 11.44 -0.06
CA THR A 95 -8.82 11.74 -1.40
C THR A 95 -7.47 11.09 -1.65
N GLY A 96 -6.60 11.00 -0.63
CA GLY A 96 -5.35 10.23 -0.72
C GLY A 96 -5.60 8.74 -0.95
N THR A 97 -6.60 8.17 -0.29
CA THR A 97 -6.98 6.76 -0.46
C THR A 97 -7.55 6.48 -1.85
N VAL A 98 -8.48 7.32 -2.32
CA VAL A 98 -9.03 7.23 -3.68
C VAL A 98 -7.91 7.39 -4.72
N GLY A 99 -7.00 8.35 -4.53
CA GLY A 99 -5.85 8.54 -5.43
C GLY A 99 -4.93 7.31 -5.49
N ALA A 100 -4.70 6.65 -4.35
CA ALA A 100 -3.91 5.42 -4.28
C ALA A 100 -4.58 4.25 -5.02
N LEU A 101 -5.90 4.07 -4.85
CA LEU A 101 -6.65 3.05 -5.58
C LEU A 101 -6.61 3.27 -7.09
N LEU A 102 -6.83 4.51 -7.55
CA LEU A 102 -6.83 4.85 -8.98
C LEU A 102 -5.47 4.69 -9.67
N MET A 103 -4.36 4.75 -8.91
CA MET A 103 -3.01 4.57 -9.44
C MET A 103 -2.59 3.10 -9.60
N LEU A 104 -3.23 2.19 -8.89
CA LEU A 104 -2.89 0.76 -8.95
C LEU A 104 -3.63 0.07 -10.09
N ALA A 105 -3.13 -1.10 -10.49
CA ALA A 105 -3.79 -1.90 -11.51
C ALA A 105 -5.11 -2.49 -10.95
N PRO A 106 -6.23 -2.41 -11.69
CA PRO A 106 -6.40 -1.75 -12.99
C PRO A 106 -6.52 -0.23 -12.84
N THR A 107 -5.68 0.50 -13.59
CA THR A 107 -5.55 1.96 -13.46
C THR A 107 -6.86 2.67 -13.78
N GLY A 108 -7.23 3.63 -12.94
CA GLY A 108 -8.49 4.37 -13.07
C GLY A 108 -9.74 3.64 -12.54
N SER A 109 -9.61 2.43 -12.00
CA SER A 109 -10.68 1.73 -11.30
C SER A 109 -10.52 1.81 -9.78
N LEU A 110 -11.62 1.59 -9.05
CA LEU A 110 -11.61 1.37 -7.60
C LEU A 110 -11.56 -0.13 -7.24
N SER A 111 -11.56 -1.00 -8.24
CA SER A 111 -11.31 -2.44 -8.07
C SER A 111 -9.85 -2.67 -7.70
N LEU A 112 -9.59 -3.61 -6.79
CA LEU A 112 -8.25 -3.96 -6.35
C LEU A 112 -7.99 -5.43 -6.64
N TYR A 113 -6.99 -5.71 -7.47
CA TYR A 113 -6.44 -7.06 -7.60
C TYR A 113 -5.34 -7.28 -6.59
N VAL A 114 -5.35 -8.44 -5.95
CA VAL A 114 -4.43 -8.81 -4.88
C VAL A 114 -3.82 -10.18 -5.15
N CYS A 115 -2.65 -10.43 -4.57
CA CYS A 115 -2.14 -11.77 -4.34
C CYS A 115 -2.66 -12.22 -2.98
N THR A 116 -3.71 -13.04 -2.92
CA THR A 116 -4.33 -13.40 -1.63
C THR A 116 -3.29 -14.02 -0.68
N PRO A 117 -3.08 -13.45 0.53
CA PRO A 117 -2.16 -14.02 1.51
C PRO A 117 -2.59 -15.44 1.88
N LYS A 118 -1.64 -16.38 1.85
CA LYS A 118 -1.87 -17.79 2.21
C LYS A 118 -1.29 -18.13 3.58
N ALA A 119 -0.24 -17.45 3.99
CA ALA A 119 0.43 -17.66 5.27
C ALA A 119 1.01 -16.34 5.81
N LEU A 120 1.28 -16.29 7.12
CA LEU A 120 1.89 -15.13 7.75
C LEU A 120 3.31 -14.85 7.22
N SER A 121 4.01 -15.87 6.75
CA SER A 121 5.31 -15.73 6.10
C SER A 121 5.27 -14.86 4.84
N ASP A 122 4.11 -14.72 4.20
CA ASP A 122 3.95 -13.93 2.96
C ASP A 122 4.19 -12.43 3.18
N TRP A 123 3.99 -11.97 4.42
CA TRP A 123 4.30 -10.61 4.85
C TRP A 123 5.80 -10.39 5.08
N TYR A 124 6.58 -11.47 5.20
CA TYR A 124 7.99 -11.43 5.60
C TYR A 124 8.87 -12.25 4.67
N THR A 125 8.69 -12.09 3.36
CA THR A 125 9.44 -12.84 2.33
C THR A 125 10.95 -12.66 2.44
N LEU A 126 11.41 -11.50 2.94
CA LEU A 126 12.83 -11.21 3.21
C LEU A 126 13.48 -12.23 4.16
N LEU A 127 12.73 -12.73 5.14
CA LEU A 127 13.22 -13.68 6.14
C LEU A 127 13.25 -15.13 5.60
N HIS A 128 12.70 -15.36 4.41
CA HIS A 128 12.51 -16.68 3.81
C HIS A 128 13.34 -16.87 2.53
N ASN A 129 14.42 -16.10 2.37
CA ASN A 129 15.39 -16.30 1.30
C ASN A 129 16.17 -17.61 1.54
N PRO A 130 16.15 -18.57 0.60
CA PRO A 130 16.83 -19.85 0.77
C PRO A 130 18.34 -19.73 0.51
N GLN A 131 19.12 -20.64 1.11
CA GLN A 131 20.55 -20.79 0.86
C GLN A 131 20.85 -22.24 0.40
N PRO A 132 20.59 -22.57 -0.88
CA PRO A 132 20.82 -23.92 -1.40
C PRO A 132 22.29 -24.33 -1.23
N ASP A 133 22.50 -25.56 -0.76
CA ASP A 133 23.82 -26.14 -0.47
C ASP A 133 24.72 -25.30 0.46
N TYR A 134 24.14 -24.39 1.25
CA TYR A 134 24.86 -23.46 2.12
C TYR A 134 25.90 -22.56 1.41
N LYS A 135 25.84 -22.43 0.08
CA LYS A 135 26.82 -21.65 -0.69
C LYS A 135 26.44 -20.17 -0.79
N GLU A 136 25.38 -19.88 -1.53
CA GLU A 136 24.92 -18.51 -1.77
C GLU A 136 23.44 -18.39 -1.43
N THR A 137 23.06 -17.23 -0.88
CA THR A 137 21.66 -16.92 -0.58
C THR A 137 20.98 -16.44 -1.86
N LEU A 138 19.90 -17.12 -2.25
CA LEU A 138 19.09 -16.68 -3.37
C LEU A 138 18.10 -15.62 -2.87
N HIS A 139 18.21 -14.40 -3.38
CA HIS A 139 17.34 -13.30 -2.99
C HIS A 139 16.03 -13.33 -3.78
N CYS A 140 14.98 -13.81 -3.11
CA CYS A 140 13.63 -13.96 -3.66
C CYS A 140 12.61 -13.07 -2.94
N THR A 141 13.10 -11.99 -2.33
CA THR A 141 12.28 -11.04 -1.60
C THR A 141 11.41 -10.27 -2.58
N GLN A 142 10.11 -10.40 -2.40
CA GLN A 142 9.09 -9.75 -3.23
C GLN A 142 7.83 -9.52 -2.40
N GLU A 143 6.95 -8.66 -2.89
CA GLU A 143 5.67 -8.37 -2.25
C GLU A 143 4.66 -9.51 -2.50
N ALA A 144 4.77 -10.63 -1.77
CA ALA A 144 3.93 -11.81 -2.01
C ALA A 144 2.43 -11.57 -1.74
N VAL A 145 2.12 -10.47 -1.04
CA VAL A 145 0.78 -9.95 -0.75
C VAL A 145 0.47 -8.70 -1.58
N TYR A 146 1.09 -8.55 -2.76
CA TYR A 146 0.91 -7.38 -3.62
C TYR A 146 -0.57 -7.13 -3.89
N PRO A 147 -1.05 -5.86 -3.90
CA PRO A 147 -0.35 -4.62 -3.60
C PRO A 147 -0.54 -4.13 -2.16
N LEU A 148 -0.81 -4.98 -1.17
CA LEU A 148 -1.24 -4.56 0.17
C LEU A 148 -0.23 -3.65 0.90
N TYR A 149 1.08 -3.84 0.71
CA TYR A 149 2.07 -2.90 1.23
C TYR A 149 2.17 -1.66 0.37
N THR A 150 2.25 -1.85 -0.95
CA THR A 150 2.35 -0.78 -1.93
C THR A 150 1.25 0.26 -1.74
N ILE A 151 0.00 -0.18 -1.64
CA ILE A 151 -1.17 0.71 -1.58
C ILE A 151 -1.14 1.57 -0.32
N ILE A 152 -0.73 1.01 0.82
CA ILE A 152 -0.63 1.77 2.08
C ILE A 152 0.41 2.89 1.95
N LEU A 153 1.56 2.58 1.36
CA LEU A 153 2.60 3.59 1.13
C LEU A 153 2.10 4.71 0.21
N LEU A 154 1.32 4.38 -0.82
CA LEU A 154 0.69 5.37 -1.71
C LEU A 154 -0.37 6.20 -0.97
N VAL A 155 -1.25 5.56 -0.19
CA VAL A 155 -2.25 6.24 0.65
C VAL A 155 -1.56 7.27 1.54
N TYR A 156 -0.49 6.88 2.24
CA TYR A 156 0.24 7.77 3.14
C TYR A 156 0.97 8.88 2.39
N ALA A 157 1.61 8.57 1.27
CA ALA A 157 2.28 9.57 0.44
C ALA A 157 1.30 10.64 -0.08
N PHE A 158 0.15 10.23 -0.62
CA PHE A 158 -0.86 11.17 -1.10
C PHE A 158 -1.53 11.94 0.04
N SER A 159 -1.86 11.27 1.14
CA SER A 159 -2.42 11.94 2.32
C SER A 159 -1.45 12.99 2.88
N LEU A 160 -0.14 12.70 2.90
CA LEU A 160 0.89 13.64 3.33
C LEU A 160 0.99 14.84 2.37
N LEU A 161 1.03 14.60 1.07
CA LEU A 161 1.07 15.68 0.07
C LEU A 161 -0.17 16.58 0.18
N LEU A 162 -1.35 15.97 0.31
CA LEU A 162 -2.61 16.69 0.50
C LEU A 162 -2.64 17.42 1.83
N THR A 163 -2.09 16.86 2.91
CA THR A 163 -1.93 17.53 4.20
C THR A 163 -1.12 18.82 4.05
N VAL A 164 0.00 18.78 3.32
CA VAL A 164 0.84 19.97 3.09
C VAL A 164 0.08 21.00 2.25
N VAL A 165 -0.62 20.58 1.20
CA VAL A 165 -1.33 21.49 0.29
C VAL A 165 -2.62 22.05 0.90
N MET A 166 -3.54 21.20 1.34
CA MET A 166 -4.86 21.59 1.85
C MET A 166 -4.75 22.42 3.13
N ARG A 167 -3.86 22.07 4.06
CA ARG A 167 -3.71 22.83 5.31
C ARG A 167 -3.08 24.19 5.09
N THR A 168 -2.10 24.30 4.19
CA THR A 168 -1.52 25.61 3.85
C THR A 168 -2.56 26.53 3.21
N ILE A 169 -3.39 25.99 2.31
CA ILE A 169 -4.52 26.70 1.71
C ILE A 169 -5.55 27.13 2.77
N LEU A 170 -5.95 26.22 3.67
CA LEU A 170 -6.93 26.51 4.73
C LEU A 170 -6.44 27.63 5.66
N LEU A 171 -5.17 27.60 6.06
CA LEU A 171 -4.57 28.63 6.90
C LEU A 171 -4.50 29.98 6.19
N ALA A 172 -4.15 30.00 4.90
CA ALA A 172 -4.15 31.21 4.09
C ALA A 172 -5.57 31.79 3.97
N TRP A 173 -6.57 30.95 3.71
CA TRP A 173 -7.97 31.35 3.61
C TRP A 173 -8.51 31.92 4.94
N LEU A 174 -8.26 31.24 6.06
CA LEU A 174 -8.67 31.72 7.38
C LEU A 174 -8.04 33.08 7.72
N LYS A 175 -6.77 33.31 7.35
CA LYS A 175 -6.10 34.60 7.55
C LYS A 175 -6.77 35.71 6.74
N ILE A 176 -7.11 35.46 5.47
CA ILE A 176 -7.80 36.44 4.61
C ILE A 176 -9.19 36.77 5.15
N SER A 177 -9.98 35.76 5.53
CA SER A 177 -11.33 35.95 6.09
C SER A 177 -11.32 36.77 7.39
N ILE A 178 -10.30 36.61 8.23
CA ILE A 178 -10.13 37.40 9.46
C ILE A 178 -9.78 38.87 9.17
N VAL A 179 -9.00 39.14 8.12
CA VAL A 179 -8.68 40.51 7.69
C VAL A 179 -9.94 41.19 7.16
N HIS A 180 -10.70 40.51 6.31
CA HIS A 180 -11.92 41.07 5.72
C HIS A 180 -13.04 41.32 6.75
N SER A 181 -13.16 40.50 7.80
CA SER A 181 -14.11 40.73 8.89
C SER A 181 -13.75 41.93 9.80
N ARG A 182 -12.53 42.48 9.69
CA ARG A 182 -12.05 43.59 10.54
C ARG A 182 -12.03 44.96 9.83
N THR A 183 -12.26 44.99 8.53
CA THR A 183 -12.45 46.20 7.70
C THR A 183 -13.93 46.44 7.46
#